data_AF-A0A933EJ77-F1
#
_entry.id   AF-A0A933EJ77-F1
#
_cell.length_a   1.000
_cell.length_b   1.000
_cell.length_c   1.000
_cell.angle_alpha   90.00
_cell.angle_beta   90.00
_cell.angle_gamma   90.00
#
_symmetry.space_group_name_H-M   'P 1'
#
loop_
_entity.id
_entity.type
_entity.pdbx_description
1 polymer ?
#
loop_
_entity_poly.entity_id
_entity_poly.type
_entity_poly.pdbx_seq_one_letter_code
_entity_poly.pdbx_strand_id
1 'polypeptide(L)'
;MLRPVVFANAVAVVSAIGYGACALLSLAAPGLLVSIAQGWVHTLDLTKIQRPGFSFGEAFLGLIALLVTAWLGGWLLAWFYNRWGGAERKATTEQAHPAPAQPAGTHSGH
;
A
#
# COMPACT_ATOMS: atom_id res chain seq x y z
N MET A 1 6.00 13.14 -2.41
CA MET A 1 4.84 13.00 -1.51
C MET A 1 3.77 12.25 -2.28
N LEU A 2 3.27 11.13 -1.74
CA LEU A 2 2.17 10.38 -2.34
C LEU A 2 0.86 11.15 -2.15
N ARG A 3 -0.07 11.08 -3.10
CA ARG A 3 -1.45 11.59 -2.92
C ARG A 3 -2.30 10.44 -2.36
N PRO A 4 -2.72 10.44 -1.07
CA PRO A 4 -3.27 9.24 -0.44
C PRO A 4 -4.48 8.65 -1.16
N VAL A 5 -5.43 9.48 -1.58
CA VAL A 5 -6.63 9.04 -2.31
C VAL A 5 -6.30 8.47 -3.68
N VAL A 6 -5.36 9.09 -4.41
CA VAL A 6 -4.97 8.59 -5.75
C VAL A 6 -4.26 7.24 -5.63
N PHE A 7 -3.37 7.11 -4.64
CA PHE A 7 -2.68 5.86 -4.37
C PHE A 7 -3.66 4.76 -3.93
N ALA A 8 -4.60 5.07 -3.03
CA ALA A 8 -5.65 4.14 -2.61
C ALA A 8 -6.51 3.65 -3.77
N ASN A 9 -6.92 4.54 -4.68
CA ASN A 9 -7.67 4.17 -5.89
C ASN A 9 -6.86 3.23 -6.79
N ALA A 10 -5.57 3.53 -7.02
CA ALA A 10 -4.71 2.68 -7.82
C ALA A 10 -4.54 1.28 -7.21
N VAL A 11 -4.30 1.21 -5.91
CA VAL A 11 -4.20 -0.07 -5.18
C VAL A 11 -5.51 -0.86 -5.29
N ALA A 12 -6.66 -0.23 -5.05
CA ALA A 12 -7.97 -0.88 -5.16
C ALA A 12 -8.24 -1.43 -6.57
N VAL A 13 -7.94 -0.66 -7.62
CA VAL A 13 -8.13 -1.10 -9.02
C VAL A 13 -7.21 -2.28 -9.36
N VAL A 14 -5.93 -2.21 -9.00
CA VAL A 14 -4.99 -3.32 -9.24
C VAL A 14 -5.42 -4.57 -8.50
N SER A 15 -5.85 -4.44 -7.24
CA SER A 15 -6.40 -5.56 -6.45
C SER A 15 -7.65 -6.16 -7.09
N ALA A 16 -8.56 -5.34 -7.63
CA ALA A 16 -9.76 -5.82 -8.31
C ALA A 16 -9.44 -6.61 -9.58
N ILE A 17 -8.47 -6.13 -10.38
CA ILE A 17 -8.01 -6.84 -11.58
C ILE A 17 -7.41 -8.20 -11.19
N GLY A 18 -6.53 -8.22 -10.17
CA GLY A 18 -5.96 -9.45 -9.65
C GLY A 18 -7.02 -10.43 -9.14
N TYR A 19 -7.99 -9.94 -8.38
CA TYR A 19 -9.11 -10.75 -7.90
C TYR A 19 -9.94 -11.34 -9.04
N GLY A 20 -10.26 -10.54 -10.06
CA GLY A 20 -10.96 -11.01 -11.25
C GLY A 20 -10.20 -12.12 -11.96
N ALA A 21 -8.88 -11.97 -12.14
CA ALA A 21 -8.04 -13.01 -12.71
C ALA A 21 -8.04 -14.29 -11.86
N CYS A 22 -7.94 -14.16 -10.52
CA CYS A 22 -8.02 -15.29 -9.61
C CYS A 22 -9.38 -16.01 -9.70
N ALA A 23 -10.49 -15.27 -9.71
CA ALA A 23 -11.84 -15.82 -9.81
C ALA A 23 -12.06 -16.54 -11.16
N LEU A 24 -11.56 -15.99 -12.26
CA LEU A 24 -11.61 -16.65 -13.56
C LEU A 24 -10.78 -17.95 -13.56
N LEU A 25 -9.55 -17.91 -13.03
CA LEU A 25 -8.68 -19.10 -12.94
C LEU A 25 -9.27 -20.19 -12.06
N SER A 26 -9.91 -19.86 -10.94
CA SER A 26 -10.56 -20.88 -10.09
C SER A 26 -11.69 -21.61 -10.79
N LEU A 27 -12.38 -20.97 -11.75
CA LEU A 27 -13.46 -21.60 -12.50
C LEU A 27 -12.94 -22.36 -13.72
N ALA A 28 -11.95 -21.82 -14.42
CA ALA A 28 -11.44 -22.39 -15.67
C ALA A 28 -10.35 -23.46 -15.45
N ALA A 29 -9.47 -23.26 -14.47
CA ALA A 29 -8.29 -24.08 -14.23
C ALA A 29 -7.90 -24.10 -12.73
N PRO A 30 -8.75 -24.65 -11.84
CA PRO A 30 -8.52 -24.62 -10.39
C PRO A 30 -7.19 -25.26 -9.98
N GLY A 31 -6.75 -26.31 -10.67
CA GLY A 31 -5.44 -26.94 -10.42
C GLY A 31 -4.26 -26.00 -10.65
N LEU A 32 -4.29 -25.18 -11.70
CA LEU A 32 -3.25 -24.19 -11.98
C LEU A 32 -3.20 -23.12 -10.89
N LEU A 33 -4.36 -22.62 -10.45
CA LEU A 33 -4.44 -21.65 -9.36
C LEU A 33 -3.82 -22.20 -8.08
N VAL A 34 -4.12 -23.46 -7.74
CA VAL A 34 -3.54 -24.13 -6.57
C VAL A 34 -2.03 -24.32 -6.73
N SER A 35 -1.52 -24.70 -7.89
CA SER A 35 -0.06 -24.83 -8.11
C SER A 35 0.67 -23.49 -7.96
N ILE A 36 0.11 -22.39 -8.47
CA ILE A 36 0.68 -21.05 -8.30
C ILE A 36 0.71 -20.68 -6.82
N ALA A 37 -0.42 -20.83 -6.12
CA ALA A 37 -0.52 -20.50 -4.70
C ALA A 37 0.40 -21.39 -3.83
N GLN A 38 0.56 -22.67 -4.20
CA GLN A 38 1.46 -23.62 -3.54
C GLN A 38 2.92 -23.17 -3.66
N GLY A 39 3.30 -22.48 -4.74
CA GLY A 39 4.63 -21.89 -4.89
C GLY A 39 4.93 -20.75 -3.91
N TRP A 40 3.92 -20.15 -3.29
CA TRP A 40 4.10 -19.07 -2.31
C TRP A 40 4.20 -19.58 -0.87
N VAL A 41 3.59 -20.73 -0.57
CA VAL A 41 3.55 -21.30 0.78
C VAL A 41 4.44 -22.54 0.84
N HIS A 42 5.31 -22.60 1.84
CA HIS A 42 6.31 -23.68 1.92
C HIS A 42 5.89 -24.82 2.87
N THR A 43 4.97 -24.55 3.80
CA THR A 43 4.60 -25.48 4.89
C THR A 43 3.17 -25.97 4.84
N LEU A 44 2.34 -25.40 3.95
CA LEU A 44 0.92 -25.74 3.83
C LEU A 44 0.68 -26.52 2.54
N ASP A 45 -0.10 -27.58 2.62
CA ASP A 45 -0.59 -28.33 1.45
C ASP A 45 -1.99 -27.82 1.08
N LEU A 46 -2.05 -26.95 0.06
CA LEU A 46 -3.28 -26.33 -0.39
C LEU A 46 -4.23 -27.33 -1.06
N THR A 47 -3.73 -28.45 -1.55
CA THR A 47 -4.55 -29.49 -2.21
C THR A 47 -5.52 -30.14 -1.23
N LYS A 48 -5.20 -30.14 0.06
CA LYS A 48 -6.02 -30.75 1.12
C LYS A 48 -7.11 -29.84 1.69
N ILE A 49 -7.01 -28.54 1.46
CA ILE A 49 -7.96 -27.55 1.99
C ILE A 49 -8.76 -26.83 0.89
N GLN A 50 -8.55 -27.23 -0.37
CA GLN A 50 -9.29 -26.71 -1.50
C GLN A 50 -10.78 -27.07 -1.40
N ARG A 51 -11.63 -26.09 -1.67
CA ARG A 51 -13.09 -26.27 -1.78
C ARG A 51 -13.51 -26.37 -3.25
N PRO A 52 -14.55 -27.15 -3.57
CA PRO A 52 -14.95 -27.44 -4.96
C PRO A 52 -15.59 -26.26 -5.71
N GLY A 53 -15.78 -25.09 -5.09
CA GLY A 53 -16.28 -23.90 -5.78
C GLY A 53 -16.73 -22.79 -4.84
N PHE A 54 -17.23 -21.71 -5.43
CA PHE A 54 -17.91 -20.60 -4.75
C PHE A 54 -19.15 -20.18 -5.55
N SER A 55 -20.09 -19.56 -4.86
CA SER A 55 -21.22 -18.87 -5.48
C SER A 55 -20.85 -17.47 -5.95
N PHE A 56 -21.57 -16.96 -6.96
CA PHE A 56 -21.39 -15.59 -7.42
C PHE A 56 -21.54 -14.55 -6.30
N GLY A 57 -22.46 -14.80 -5.35
CA GLY A 57 -22.66 -13.94 -4.19
C GLY A 57 -21.42 -13.87 -3.27
N GLU A 58 -20.79 -15.02 -3.00
CA GLU A 58 -19.54 -15.06 -2.23
C GLU A 58 -18.40 -14.34 -2.94
N ALA A 59 -18.28 -14.51 -4.27
CA ALA A 59 -17.27 -13.81 -5.06
C ALA A 59 -17.49 -12.29 -5.06
N PHE A 60 -18.74 -11.85 -5.21
CA PHE A 60 -19.07 -10.43 -5.20
C PHE A 60 -18.79 -9.80 -3.82
N LEU A 61 -19.20 -10.45 -2.73
CA LEU A 61 -18.89 -10.00 -1.38
C LEU A 61 -17.38 -9.96 -1.12
N GLY A 62 -16.64 -10.97 -1.60
CA GLY A 62 -15.18 -11.01 -1.54
C GLY A 62 -14.53 -9.84 -2.28
N LEU A 63 -15.02 -9.49 -3.47
CA LEU A 63 -14.54 -8.34 -4.23
C LEU A 63 -14.76 -7.02 -3.49
N ILE A 64 -15.96 -6.80 -2.92
CA ILE A 64 -16.26 -5.58 -2.16
C ILE A 64 -15.36 -5.49 -0.92
N ALA A 65 -15.21 -6.58 -0.17
CA ALA A 65 -14.34 -6.62 0.99
C ALA A 65 -12.87 -6.33 0.61
N LEU A 66 -12.39 -6.92 -0.49
CA LEU A 66 -11.04 -6.67 -1.01
C LEU A 66 -10.86 -5.20 -1.42
N LEU A 67 -11.81 -4.62 -2.16
CA LEU A 67 -11.75 -3.22 -2.59
C LEU A 67 -11.64 -2.26 -1.41
N VAL A 68 -12.50 -2.45 -0.39
CA VAL A 68 -12.50 -1.60 0.81
C VAL A 68 -11.18 -1.74 1.57
N THR A 69 -10.73 -2.97 1.81
CA THR A 69 -9.48 -3.23 2.54
C THR A 69 -8.24 -2.74 1.80
N ALA A 70 -8.17 -2.97 0.48
CA ALA A 70 -7.08 -2.50 -0.37
C ALA A 70 -7.05 -0.97 -0.43
N TRP A 71 -8.20 -0.31 -0.57
CA TRP A 71 -8.30 1.14 -0.58
C TRP A 71 -7.85 1.73 0.77
N LEU A 72 -8.36 1.22 1.89
CA LEU A 72 -7.97 1.67 3.23
C LEU A 72 -6.49 1.45 3.48
N GLY A 73 -5.96 0.27 3.13
CA GLY A 73 -4.55 -0.06 3.27
C GLY A 73 -3.65 0.86 2.44
N GLY A 74 -4.03 1.12 1.18
CA GLY A 74 -3.31 2.05 0.31
C GLY A 74 -3.33 3.48 0.85
N TRP A 75 -4.49 3.97 1.27
CA TRP A 75 -4.62 5.31 1.85
C TRP A 75 -3.74 5.46 3.09
N LEU A 76 -3.80 4.48 3.99
CA LEU A 76 -3.08 4.50 5.26
C LEU A 76 -1.56 4.42 5.03
N LEU A 77 -1.12 3.56 4.12
CA LEU A 77 0.28 3.45 3.73
C LEU A 77 0.80 4.78 3.18
N ALA A 78 0.08 5.41 2.26
CA ALA A 78 0.46 6.70 1.70
C ALA A 78 0.50 7.82 2.76
N TRP A 79 -0.42 7.79 3.72
CA TRP A 79 -0.44 8.72 4.86
C TRP A 79 0.81 8.57 5.72
N PHE A 80 1.12 7.34 6.16
CA PHE A 80 2.31 7.06 6.97
C PHE A 80 3.61 7.38 6.23
N TYR A 81 3.70 7.00 4.95
CA TYR A 81 4.86 7.31 4.10
C TYR A 81 5.14 8.82 4.06
N ASN A 82 4.11 9.63 3.85
CA ASN A 82 4.25 11.09 3.86
C ASN A 82 4.59 11.64 5.25
N ARG A 83 4.00 11.07 6.32
CA ARG A 83 4.21 11.53 7.69
C ARG A 83 5.62 11.28 8.18
N TRP A 84 6.23 10.16 7.80
CA TRP A 84 7.60 9.80 8.16
C TRP A 84 8.62 10.42 7.20
N GLY A 85 8.41 10.33 5.88
CA GLY A 85 9.29 10.98 4.89
C GLY A 85 9.17 12.52 4.84
N GLY A 86 8.17 13.10 5.51
CA GLY A 86 8.07 14.54 5.77
C GLY A 86 8.80 14.99 7.04
N ALA A 87 8.99 14.10 8.01
CA ALA A 87 9.68 14.40 9.26
C ALA A 87 11.17 14.63 9.04
N GLU A 88 11.79 13.87 8.13
CA GLU A 88 13.21 14.01 7.78
C GLU A 88 13.54 15.41 7.21
N ARG A 89 12.66 15.96 6.37
CA ARG A 89 12.86 17.31 5.80
C ARG A 89 12.81 18.42 6.84
N LYS A 90 11.91 18.33 7.84
CA LYS A 90 11.84 19.34 8.90
C LYS A 90 13.13 19.35 9.73
N ALA A 91 13.68 18.17 10.05
CA ALA A 91 14.95 18.05 10.76
C ALA A 91 16.12 18.67 9.97
N THR A 92 16.20 18.44 8.65
CA THR A 92 17.26 19.01 7.81
C THR A 92 17.12 20.51 7.59
N THR A 93 15.90 21.04 7.39
CA THR A 93 15.69 22.48 7.19
C THR A 93 15.93 23.29 8.46
N GLU A 94 15.61 22.75 9.64
CA GLU A 94 15.86 23.41 10.92
C GLU A 94 17.36 23.46 11.26
N GLN A 95 18.15 22.46 10.84
CA GLN A 95 19.61 22.47 10.98
C GLN A 95 20.34 23.35 9.94
N ALA A 96 19.71 23.62 8.80
CA ALA A 96 20.31 24.38 7.70
C ALA A 96 20.20 25.91 7.85
N HIS A 97 19.52 26.43 8.89
CA HIS A 97 19.46 27.86 9.18
C HIS A 97 20.37 28.20 10.38
N PRO A 98 21.67 28.43 10.18
CA PRO A 98 22.45 29.09 11.21
C PRO A 98 21.82 30.46 11.48
N ALA A 99 21.57 30.76 12.76
CA ALA A 99 21.03 32.05 13.18
C ALA A 99 21.81 33.19 12.49
N PRO A 100 21.14 34.23 11.97
CA PRO A 100 21.84 35.35 11.35
C PRO A 100 22.84 35.92 12.35
N ALA A 101 24.12 35.94 11.96
CA ALA A 101 25.17 36.55 12.77
C ALA A 101 24.76 37.99 13.07
N GLN A 102 24.70 38.33 14.37
CA GLN A 102 24.38 39.68 14.79
C GLN A 102 25.38 40.65 14.16
N PRO A 103 24.92 41.77 13.57
CA PRO A 103 25.84 42.74 13.01
C PRO A 103 26.74 43.26 14.12
N ALA A 104 28.05 43.05 13.96
CA ALA A 104 29.07 43.58 14.84
C ALA A 104 28.85 45.08 14.99
N GLY A 105 28.53 45.51 16.21
CA GLY A 105 28.33 46.91 16.54
C GLY A 105 29.55 47.73 16.10
N THR A 106 29.31 48.69 15.21
CA THR A 106 30.29 49.69 14.82
C THR A 106 30.57 50.59 16.02
N HIS A 107 31.63 50.27 16.76
CA HIS A 107 32.28 51.26 17.62
C HIS A 107 33.12 52.19 16.74
N SER A 108 32.63 53.40 16.50
CA SER A 108 33.39 54.50 15.90
C SER A 108 33.10 55.82 16.62
N GLY A 109 34.11 56.35 17.30
CA GLY A 109 34.28 57.77 17.73
C GLY A 109 33.34 58.25 18.85
N HIS A 110 33.75 58.97 19.89
CA HIS A 110 34.95 59.77 20.17
C HIS A 110 35.17 59.83 21.68
#